data_AF-A0A8I0H8F0-F1
#
_entry.id   AF-A0A8I0H8F0-F1
#
_cell.length_a   1.000
_cell.length_b   1.000
_cell.length_c   1.000
_cell.angle_alpha   90.00
_cell.angle_beta   90.00
_cell.angle_gamma   90.00
#
_symmetry.space_group_name_H-M   'P 1'
#
loop_
_entity.id
_entity.type
_entity.pdbx_description
1 polymer ?
#
loop_
_entity_poly.entity_id
_entity_poly.type
_entity_poly.pdbx_seq_one_letter_code
_entity_poly.pdbx_strand_id
1 'polypeptide(L)' 'NLTSLNIRNAKFIKGFALYNLPKLTSVSSNATSIDADAFFGSENIKTINLPKVKVIQDYTFKNAKKLQTVKLGSAQ' A
#
# COMPACT_ATOMS: atom_id res chain seq x y z
N ASN A 1 -13.72 -4.48 10.84
CA ASN A 1 -12.85 -3.56 11.63
C ASN A 1 -11.38 -3.83 11.36
N LEU A 2 -10.93 -3.67 10.10
CA LEU A 2 -9.54 -3.93 9.73
C LEU A 2 -8.69 -2.68 9.96
N THR A 3 -7.70 -2.76 10.85
CA THR A 3 -6.80 -1.65 11.20
C THR A 3 -5.40 -1.83 10.66
N SER A 4 -4.96 -3.07 10.46
CA SER A 4 -3.69 -3.41 9.85
C SER A 4 -3.85 -4.58 8.91
N LEU A 5 -2.99 -4.65 7.89
CA LEU A 5 -3.00 -5.72 6.92
C LEU A 5 -1.59 -6.19 6.59
N ASN A 6 -1.38 -7.50 6.64
CA ASN A 6 -0.09 -8.14 6.36
C ASN A 6 -0.26 -9.20 5.26
N ILE A 7 0.17 -8.88 4.03
CA ILE A 7 -0.06 -9.68 2.82
C ILE A 7 1.27 -10.24 2.28
N ARG A 8 1.96 -11.07 3.07
CA ARG A 8 3.32 -11.55 2.73
C ARG A 8 3.41 -12.47 1.52
N ASN A 9 2.31 -13.09 1.14
CA ASN A 9 2.25 -14.05 0.03
C ASN A 9 1.77 -13.42 -1.28
N ALA A 10 1.33 -12.15 -1.27
CA ALA A 10 0.92 -11.48 -2.49
C ALA A 10 2.14 -11.11 -3.34
N LYS A 11 2.12 -11.50 -4.62
CA LYS A 11 3.07 -11.05 -5.64
C LYS A 11 2.69 -9.69 -6.23
N PHE A 12 1.39 -9.42 -6.30
CA PHE A 12 0.80 -8.22 -6.89
C PHE A 12 -0.24 -7.62 -5.96
N ILE A 13 -0.31 -6.28 -5.89
CA ILE A 13 -1.46 -5.56 -5.33
C ILE A 13 -2.15 -4.87 -6.51
N LYS A 14 -3.34 -5.35 -6.86
CA LYS A 14 -4.10 -4.86 -8.01
C LYS A 14 -4.75 -3.50 -7.73
N GLY A 15 -5.16 -2.83 -8.80
CA GLY A 15 -5.84 -1.54 -8.70
C GLY A 15 -7.09 -1.66 -7.84
N PHE A 16 -7.33 -0.65 -7.01
CA PHE A 16 -8.42 -0.60 -6.02
C PHE A 16 -8.45 -1.74 -4.98
N ALA A 17 -7.44 -2.61 -4.89
CA ALA A 17 -7.46 -3.74 -3.95
C ALA A 17 -7.55 -3.31 -2.47
N LEU A 18 -7.08 -2.11 -2.16
CA LEU A 18 -7.12 -1.48 -0.83
C LEU A 18 -7.80 -0.10 -0.92
N TYR A 19 -8.84 0.01 -1.75
CA TYR A 19 -9.64 1.21 -1.94
C TYR A 19 -10.48 1.56 -0.71
N ASN A 20 -10.47 2.85 -0.34
CA ASN A 20 -11.34 3.46 0.65
C ASN A 20 -11.49 2.64 1.94
N LEU A 21 -10.37 2.33 2.59
CA LEU A 21 -10.34 1.62 3.87
C LEU A 21 -10.16 2.62 5.02
N PRO A 22 -11.26 3.21 5.55
CA PRO A 22 -11.19 4.36 6.46
C PRO A 22 -10.59 4.02 7.83
N LYS A 23 -10.47 2.75 8.20
CA LYS A 23 -9.87 2.33 9.48
C LYS A 23 -8.46 1.75 9.33
N LEU A 24 -7.99 1.53 8.11
CA LEU A 24 -6.68 0.93 7.86
C LEU A 24 -5.60 1.97 8.16
N THR A 25 -4.69 1.64 9.07
CA THR A 25 -3.60 2.51 9.50
C THR A 25 -2.23 2.02 9.03
N SER A 26 -2.09 0.74 8.72
CA SER A 26 -0.82 0.17 8.28
C SER A 26 -0.98 -1.01 7.31
N VAL A 27 -0.05 -1.09 6.34
CA VAL A 27 0.05 -2.21 5.41
C VAL A 27 1.49 -2.71 5.34
N SER A 28 1.66 -4.03 5.35
CA SER A 28 2.92 -4.69 5.00
C SER A 28 2.69 -5.73 3.91
N SER A 29 3.50 -5.72 2.86
CA SER A 29 3.40 -6.67 1.74
C SER A 29 4.76 -6.95 1.13
N ASN A 30 4.91 -8.16 0.57
CA ASN A 30 6.07 -8.55 -0.24
C ASN A 30 5.80 -8.44 -1.74
N ALA A 31 4.72 -7.76 -2.14
CA ALA A 31 4.39 -7.59 -3.55
C ALA A 31 5.51 -6.87 -4.31
N THR A 32 5.76 -7.34 -5.53
CA THR A 32 6.80 -6.78 -6.41
C THR A 32 6.25 -5.70 -7.33
N SER A 33 4.93 -5.66 -7.55
CA SER A 33 4.25 -4.64 -8.33
C SER A 33 2.95 -4.21 -7.67
N ILE A 34 2.66 -2.91 -7.73
CA ILE A 34 1.45 -2.29 -7.21
C ILE A 34 0.84 -1.45 -8.33
N ASP A 35 -0.39 -1.81 -8.68
CA ASP A 35 -1.12 -1.16 -9.76
C ASP A 35 -1.66 0.23 -9.36
N ALA A 36 -2.16 0.96 -10.35
CA ALA A 36 -2.70 2.29 -10.16
C ALA A 36 -3.88 2.28 -9.17
N ASP A 37 -4.01 3.34 -8.38
CA ASP A 37 -5.10 3.54 -7.42
C ASP A 37 -5.25 2.44 -6.34
N ALA A 38 -4.26 1.56 -6.14
CA ALA A 38 -4.38 0.43 -5.22
C ALA A 38 -4.77 0.80 -3.78
N PHE A 39 -4.33 1.97 -3.28
CA PHE A 39 -4.68 2.51 -1.95
C PHE A 39 -5.54 3.76 -2.02
N PHE A 40 -6.22 4.00 -3.15
CA PHE A 40 -7.00 5.22 -3.35
C PHE A 40 -8.02 5.43 -2.21
N GLY A 41 -8.03 6.61 -1.62
CA GLY A 41 -9.03 7.00 -0.61
C GLY A 41 -8.84 6.33 0.75
N SER A 42 -7.78 5.56 0.97
CA SER A 42 -7.46 5.02 2.30
C SER A 42 -6.81 6.07 3.19
N GLU A 43 -7.61 7.06 3.60
CA GLU A 43 -7.16 8.34 4.17
C GLU A 43 -6.39 8.21 5.48
N ASN A 44 -6.61 7.12 6.23
CA ASN A 44 -6.04 6.91 7.57
C ASN A 44 -4.77 6.05 7.61
N ILE A 45 -4.27 5.58 6.47
CA ILE A 45 -3.01 4.84 6.41
C ILE A 45 -1.87 5.78 6.80
N LYS A 46 -1.05 5.37 7.75
CA LYS A 46 0.14 6.11 8.22
C LYS A 46 1.44 5.53 7.68
N THR A 47 1.50 4.19 7.63
CA THR A 47 2.73 3.47 7.32
C THR A 47 2.48 2.35 6.31
N ILE A 48 3.29 2.31 5.26
CA ILE A 48 3.30 1.25 4.26
C ILE A 48 4.70 0.63 4.20
N ASN A 49 4.81 -0.68 4.34
CA ASN A 49 6.06 -1.43 4.30
C ASN A 49 6.08 -2.41 3.12
N LEU A 50 6.94 -2.13 2.13
CA LEU A 50 7.02 -2.79 0.83
C LEU A 50 8.48 -3.17 0.50
N PRO A 51 9.11 -4.08 1.28
CA PRO A 51 10.54 -4.37 1.15
C PRO A 51 10.95 -5.04 -0.18
N LYS A 52 10.00 -5.51 -0.99
CA LYS A 52 10.28 -6.19 -2.28
C LYS A 52 9.68 -5.49 -3.49
N VAL A 53 9.09 -4.31 -3.32
CA VAL A 53 8.41 -3.62 -4.42
C VAL A 53 9.43 -3.12 -5.44
N LYS A 54 9.12 -3.30 -6.72
CA LYS A 54 9.92 -2.84 -7.86
C LYS A 54 9.16 -1.84 -8.72
N VAL A 55 7.83 -1.97 -8.77
CA VAL A 55 6.95 -1.13 -9.59
C VAL A 55 5.82 -0.59 -8.72
N ILE A 56 5.62 0.72 -8.75
CA ILE A 56 4.49 1.45 -8.17
C ILE A 56 3.93 2.32 -9.28
N GLN A 57 2.66 2.16 -9.62
CA GLN A 57 2.01 2.89 -10.70
C GLN A 57 1.45 4.24 -10.24
N ASP A 58 0.95 5.02 -11.19
CA ASP A 58 0.35 6.33 -10.94
C ASP A 58 -0.81 6.25 -9.95
N TYR A 59 -0.95 7.29 -9.13
CA TYR A 59 -2.06 7.44 -8.18
C TYR A 59 -2.23 6.31 -7.15
N THR A 60 -1.27 5.37 -7.02
CA THR A 60 -1.33 4.26 -6.05
C THR A 60 -1.70 4.72 -4.64
N PHE A 61 -1.21 5.89 -4.19
CA PHE A 61 -1.49 6.47 -2.87
C PHE A 61 -2.39 7.72 -2.90
N LYS A 62 -3.16 7.93 -3.97
CA LYS A 62 -4.03 9.10 -4.10
C LYS A 62 -5.03 9.16 -2.93
N ASN A 63 -5.18 10.34 -2.33
CA ASN A 63 -6.01 10.58 -1.14
C ASN A 63 -5.60 9.78 0.12
N ALA A 64 -4.40 9.20 0.19
CA ALA A 64 -3.85 8.66 1.44
C ALA A 64 -3.37 9.81 2.37
N LYS A 65 -4.31 10.64 2.82
CA LYS A 65 -4.05 11.95 3.47
C LYS A 65 -3.16 11.90 4.72
N LYS A 66 -3.15 10.79 5.46
CA LYS A 66 -2.33 10.61 6.67
C LYS A 66 -1.05 9.80 6.43
N LEU A 67 -0.70 9.50 5.19
CA LEU A 67 0.48 8.70 4.87
C LEU A 67 1.74 9.49 5.21
N GLN A 68 2.52 8.96 6.14
CA GLN A 68 3.75 9.60 6.63
C GLN A 68 5.00 8.86 6.15
N THR A 69 4.92 7.55 5.97
CA THR A 69 6.09 6.73 5.65
C THR A 69 5.73 5.61 4.68
N VAL A 70 6.50 5.54 3.59
CA VAL A 70 6.56 4.37 2.72
C VAL A 70 7.97 3.80 2.81
N LYS A 71 8.09 2.61 3.40
CA LYS A 71 9.36 1.87 3.47
C LYS A 71 9.47 1.01 2.23
N LEU A 72 10.36 1.40 1.32
CA LEU A 72 10.70 0.63 0.13
C LEU A 72 11.88 -0.30 0.44
N GLY A 73 12.01 -1.36 -0.35
CA GLY A 73 13.22 -2.19 -0.33
C GLY A 73 14.45 -1.38 -0.71
N SER A 74 15.63 -1.80 -0.24
CA SER A 74 16.90 -1.27 -0.74
C SER A 74 16.99 -1.46 -2.25
N ALA A 75 17.54 -0.46 -2.96
CA ALA A 75 17.99 -0.66 -4.32
C ALA A 75 19.04 -1.77 -4.31
N GLN A 76 18.81 -2.81 -5.11
CA GLN A 76 19.78 -3.87 -5.37
C GLN A 76 20.62 -3.49 -6.58
#